data_AF-A0A2T5CCK4-F1
#
_entry.id   AF-A0A2T5CCK4-F1
#
_cell.length_a   1.000
_cell.length_b   1.000
_cell.length_c   1.000
_cell.angle_alpha   90.00
_cell.angle_beta   90.00
_cell.angle_gamma   90.00
#
_symmetry.space_group_name_H-M   'P 1'
#
loop_
_entity.id
_entity.type
_entity.pdbx_description
1 polymer ?
#
loop_
_entity_poly.entity_id
_entity_poly.type
_entity_poly.pdbx_seq_one_letter_code
_entity_poly.pdbx_strand_id
1 'polypeptide(L)'
;MPNPAESLDHGQERPSTSRPALRVVQGRRTAVPPTRTRPQSHPAGPELQVCVILDGPHDQDGGQVWRVSPTDASAELTARRADGCLLEPTSGDVVLVMRHSGAVHYVLNILEKKETARALRFPGDLELDVSQGRCALHARSLDLTGREKAMVCGEEVTLAGKEGRLRFARLDVLAKTLEARMQSVHALGQTVRFAAAHLTSRLGRALRLTGFELHRAETIRTEVEERFTVQAGQADILAREDVTVDGEKIHLG
;
A
#
# COMPACT_ATOMS: atom_id res chain seq x y z
N MET A 1 34.47 16.79 -33.39
CA MET A 1 34.97 16.92 -34.77
C MET A 1 35.63 15.59 -35.14
N PRO A 2 35.37 15.00 -36.32
CA PRO A 2 35.05 15.63 -37.60
C PRO A 2 33.63 15.38 -38.13
N ASN A 3 33.35 16.10 -39.22
CA ASN A 3 32.13 16.43 -39.96
C ASN A 3 32.20 15.73 -41.35
N PRO A 4 31.51 16.18 -42.42
CA PRO A 4 30.08 16.22 -42.76
C PRO A 4 29.75 15.35 -44.00
N ALA A 5 28.48 15.33 -44.43
CA ALA A 5 28.13 15.20 -45.84
C ALA A 5 27.15 16.33 -46.24
N GLU A 6 27.68 17.34 -46.96
CA GLU A 6 26.97 18.24 -47.88
C GLU A 6 26.68 17.48 -49.18
N SER A 7 25.59 17.74 -49.91
CA SER A 7 25.53 18.74 -51.01
C SER A 7 24.12 18.63 -51.66
N LEU A 8 23.35 19.72 -51.78
CA LEU A 8 23.24 20.69 -52.91
C LEU A 8 22.65 20.05 -54.18
N ASP A 9 21.42 20.36 -54.60
CA ASP A 9 20.85 21.62 -55.14
C ASP A 9 21.03 21.77 -56.67
N HIS A 10 19.91 22.09 -57.34
CA HIS A 10 19.70 22.77 -58.63
C HIS A 10 18.19 22.65 -58.93
N GLY A 11 17.38 23.70 -58.95
CA GLY A 11 17.55 24.97 -59.67
C GLY A 11 16.85 24.85 -61.03
N GLN A 12 15.60 25.33 -61.18
CA GLN A 12 15.23 26.53 -61.97
C GLN A 12 14.78 26.11 -63.40
N GLU A 13 13.72 26.58 -64.09
CA GLU A 13 13.13 27.90 -64.34
C GLU A 13 11.69 27.78 -64.94
N ARG A 14 10.89 28.84 -64.76
CA ARG A 14 9.69 29.24 -65.57
C ARG A 14 10.19 30.20 -66.69
N PRO A 15 9.49 30.48 -67.83
CA PRO A 15 8.13 31.06 -67.83
C PRO A 15 7.22 30.95 -69.09
N SER A 16 5.95 31.28 -68.83
CA SER A 16 4.91 31.95 -69.65
C SER A 16 4.75 31.71 -71.16
N THR A 17 3.50 31.54 -71.61
CA THR A 17 2.75 32.54 -72.44
C THR A 17 1.32 32.09 -72.74
N SER A 18 0.47 33.06 -73.08
CA SER A 18 -0.79 32.95 -73.86
C SER A 18 -2.12 32.75 -73.11
N ARG A 19 -2.81 33.88 -72.88
CA ARG A 19 -4.28 34.02 -72.81
C ARG A 19 -4.87 33.87 -74.22
N PRO A 20 -6.13 33.41 -74.38
CA PRO A 20 -7.19 34.41 -74.62
C PRO A 20 -8.59 34.11 -74.02
N ALA A 21 -9.31 35.22 -73.83
CA ALA A 21 -10.75 35.47 -74.00
C ALA A 21 -11.81 34.73 -73.15
N LEU A 22 -12.45 35.55 -72.31
CA LEU A 22 -13.72 35.37 -71.61
C LEU A 22 -14.89 35.17 -72.61
N ARG A 23 -15.76 34.18 -72.37
CA ARG A 23 -17.11 34.14 -72.93
C ARG A 23 -18.12 33.89 -71.81
N VAL A 24 -18.87 34.94 -71.47
CA VAL A 24 -19.93 34.93 -70.47
C VAL A 24 -21.14 34.18 -71.02
N VAL A 25 -21.59 33.15 -70.32
CA VAL A 25 -22.91 32.53 -70.51
C VAL A 25 -23.66 32.62 -69.18
N GLN A 26 -24.66 33.49 -69.13
CA GLN A 26 -25.60 33.60 -68.01
C GLN A 26 -26.48 32.36 -67.95
N GLY A 27 -26.17 31.43 -67.04
CA GLY A 27 -27.04 30.31 -66.68
C GLY A 27 -28.05 30.72 -65.61
N ARG A 28 -29.34 30.61 -65.94
CA ARG A 28 -30.51 30.78 -65.06
C ARG A 28 -30.33 30.08 -63.70
N ARG A 29 -30.41 30.84 -62.60
CA ARG A 29 -30.62 30.31 -61.26
C ARG A 29 -32.08 29.84 -61.12
N THR A 30 -32.31 28.54 -61.10
CA THR A 30 -33.53 27.96 -60.55
C THR A 30 -33.39 27.94 -59.02
N ALA A 31 -34.27 28.67 -58.34
CA ALA A 31 -34.33 28.72 -56.89
C ALA A 31 -34.83 27.38 -56.35
N VAL A 32 -34.01 26.70 -55.54
CA VAL A 32 -34.41 25.57 -54.70
C VAL A 32 -35.09 26.15 -53.45
N PRO A 33 -36.29 25.71 -53.06
CA PRO A 33 -36.95 26.21 -51.86
C PRO A 33 -36.13 25.79 -50.61
N PRO A 34 -36.05 26.64 -49.57
CA PRO A 34 -35.33 26.28 -48.36
C PRO A 34 -36.08 25.14 -47.67
N THR A 35 -35.50 23.94 -47.74
CA THR A 35 -35.87 22.82 -46.89
C THR A 35 -35.71 23.28 -45.44
N ARG A 36 -36.83 23.58 -44.76
CA ARG A 36 -36.86 23.74 -43.31
C ARG A 36 -36.46 22.39 -42.70
N THR A 37 -35.16 22.20 -42.49
CA THR A 37 -34.64 21.21 -41.56
C THR A 37 -35.12 21.62 -40.17
N ARG A 38 -36.25 21.01 -39.76
CA ARG A 38 -36.65 20.93 -38.37
C ARG A 38 -35.41 20.44 -37.59
N PRO A 39 -34.88 21.18 -36.60
CA PRO A 39 -33.75 20.69 -35.82
C PRO A 39 -34.20 19.37 -35.20
N GLN A 40 -33.59 18.29 -35.65
CA GLN A 40 -33.73 17.00 -34.99
C GLN A 40 -33.14 17.22 -33.61
N SER A 41 -33.99 17.19 -32.59
CA SER A 41 -33.55 17.12 -31.20
C SER A 41 -32.71 15.85 -31.09
N HIS A 42 -31.39 16.00 -31.19
CA HIS A 42 -30.48 14.96 -30.74
C HIS A 42 -30.93 14.60 -29.31
N PRO A 43 -31.03 13.29 -28.97
CA PRO A 43 -31.17 12.95 -27.56
C PRO A 43 -30.02 13.66 -26.84
N ALA A 44 -30.37 14.58 -25.94
CA ALA A 44 -29.39 15.38 -25.22
C ALA A 44 -28.38 14.41 -24.62
N GLY A 45 -27.14 14.50 -25.10
CA GLY A 45 -26.06 13.64 -24.64
C GLY A 45 -25.84 13.84 -23.15
N PRO A 46 -25.00 13.00 -22.53
CA PRO A 46 -24.64 13.19 -21.13
C PRO A 46 -24.08 14.60 -20.93
N GLU A 47 -24.70 15.37 -20.04
CA GLU A 47 -24.29 16.74 -19.71
C GLU A 47 -23.48 16.71 -18.41
N LEU A 48 -22.33 17.38 -18.40
CA LEU A 48 -21.52 17.52 -17.18
C LEU A 48 -21.90 18.82 -16.47
N GLN A 49 -22.19 18.74 -15.18
CA GLN A 49 -22.62 19.87 -14.38
C GLN A 49 -21.94 19.88 -13.01
N VAL A 50 -21.58 21.06 -12.53
CA VAL A 50 -21.05 21.27 -11.18
C VAL A 50 -22.22 21.34 -10.21
N CYS A 51 -22.17 20.53 -9.16
CA CYS A 51 -23.22 20.47 -8.14
C CYS A 51 -22.62 20.49 -6.74
N VAL A 52 -23.46 20.77 -5.74
CA VAL A 52 -23.13 20.66 -4.31
C VAL A 52 -23.91 19.49 -3.72
N ILE A 53 -23.23 18.63 -2.96
CA ILE A 53 -23.87 17.55 -2.19
C ILE A 53 -24.69 18.19 -1.06
N LEU A 54 -25.98 17.88 -0.99
CA LEU A 54 -26.89 18.46 0.01
C LEU A 54 -26.81 17.69 1.33
N ASP A 55 -26.83 16.37 1.27
CA ASP A 55 -26.87 15.48 2.42
C ASP A 55 -26.08 14.19 2.21
N GLY A 56 -26.03 13.37 3.27
CA GLY A 56 -25.39 12.06 3.22
C GLY A 56 -26.11 11.08 2.29
N PRO A 57 -25.51 9.91 2.04
CA PRO A 57 -26.10 8.91 1.15
C PRO A 57 -27.43 8.38 1.71
N HIS A 58 -28.42 8.26 0.84
CA HIS A 58 -29.66 7.50 1.07
C HIS A 58 -29.56 6.16 0.37
N ASP A 59 -30.20 5.14 0.94
CA ASP A 59 -30.30 3.83 0.30
C ASP A 59 -31.49 3.84 -0.69
N GLN A 60 -31.21 3.57 -1.96
CA GLN A 60 -32.22 3.49 -3.02
C GLN A 60 -31.87 2.34 -3.97
N ASP A 61 -32.78 1.39 -4.11
CA ASP A 61 -32.64 0.21 -4.98
C ASP A 61 -31.34 -0.60 -4.72
N GLY A 62 -30.95 -0.72 -3.45
CA GLY A 62 -29.75 -1.48 -3.04
C GLY A 62 -28.43 -0.77 -3.32
N GLY A 63 -28.45 0.55 -3.54
CA GLY A 63 -27.28 1.37 -3.75
C GLY A 63 -27.38 2.74 -3.08
N GLN A 64 -26.22 3.33 -2.78
CA GLN A 64 -26.16 4.66 -2.18
C GLN A 64 -26.37 5.76 -3.24
N VAL A 65 -27.29 6.67 -2.97
CA VAL A 65 -27.56 7.87 -3.77
C VAL A 65 -27.38 9.12 -2.93
N TRP A 66 -26.86 10.18 -3.54
CA TRP A 66 -26.70 11.50 -2.93
C TRP A 66 -27.66 12.48 -3.58
N ARG A 67 -28.28 13.35 -2.78
CA ARG A 67 -28.96 14.53 -3.34
C ARG A 67 -27.93 15.61 -3.62
N VAL A 68 -28.02 16.17 -4.81
CA VAL A 68 -27.14 17.23 -5.29
C VAL A 68 -27.97 18.37 -5.85
N SER A 69 -27.50 19.60 -5.64
CA SER A 69 -28.05 20.79 -6.28
C SER A 69 -27.03 21.35 -7.26
N PRO A 70 -27.39 21.60 -8.53
CA PRO A 70 -26.54 22.37 -9.42
C PRO A 70 -26.18 23.74 -8.83
N THR A 71 -25.01 24.25 -9.19
CA THR A 71 -24.59 25.60 -8.76
C THR A 71 -25.25 26.73 -9.57
N ASP A 72 -25.73 26.41 -10.77
CA ASP A 72 -26.29 27.34 -11.76
C ASP A 72 -27.80 27.12 -12.03
N ALA A 73 -28.40 26.10 -11.43
CA ALA A 73 -29.83 25.78 -11.57
C ALA A 73 -30.43 25.37 -10.22
N SER A 74 -31.75 25.53 -10.07
CA SER A 74 -32.46 25.31 -8.81
C SER A 74 -33.07 23.91 -8.63
N ALA A 75 -32.97 23.04 -9.63
CA ALA A 75 -33.57 21.71 -9.56
C ALA A 75 -32.61 20.71 -8.92
N GLU A 76 -32.96 20.22 -7.73
CA GLU A 76 -32.28 19.11 -7.07
C GLU A 76 -32.36 17.84 -7.92
N LEU A 77 -31.31 17.04 -7.87
CA LEU A 77 -31.24 15.74 -8.54
C LEU A 77 -30.54 14.70 -7.66
N THR A 78 -30.86 13.43 -7.89
CA THR A 78 -30.27 12.30 -7.16
C THR A 78 -29.19 11.65 -8.01
N ALA A 79 -27.98 11.50 -7.49
CA ALA A 79 -26.85 10.92 -8.20
C ALA A 79 -26.21 9.77 -7.43
N ARG A 80 -25.83 8.71 -8.15
CA ARG A 80 -25.03 7.59 -7.63
C ARG A 80 -23.55 7.96 -7.66
N ARG A 81 -22.74 7.44 -6.73
CA ARG A 81 -21.29 7.55 -6.85
C ARG A 81 -20.81 6.64 -7.98
N ALA A 82 -20.06 7.18 -8.95
CA ALA A 82 -19.40 6.36 -9.95
C ALA A 82 -18.28 5.54 -9.30
N ASP A 83 -18.00 4.34 -9.80
CA ASP A 83 -16.89 3.51 -9.27
C ASP A 83 -15.53 4.20 -9.44
N GLY A 84 -15.38 5.06 -10.44
CA GLY A 84 -14.18 5.90 -10.63
C GLY A 84 -14.07 7.07 -9.65
N CYS A 85 -15.14 7.41 -8.92
CA CYS A 85 -15.12 8.43 -7.87
C CYS A 85 -14.60 7.83 -6.57
N LEU A 86 -13.29 7.90 -6.37
CA LEU A 86 -12.61 7.21 -5.25
C LEU A 86 -12.85 7.89 -3.89
N LEU A 87 -13.02 9.22 -3.88
CA LEU A 87 -13.29 9.97 -2.64
C LEU A 87 -14.74 9.80 -2.22
N GLU A 88 -14.97 9.63 -0.92
CA GLU A 88 -16.32 9.57 -0.36
C GLU A 88 -16.99 10.96 -0.34
N PRO A 89 -18.15 11.14 -0.98
CA PRO A 89 -18.89 12.41 -0.96
C PRO A 89 -19.54 12.67 0.39
N THR A 90 -19.41 13.90 0.87
CA THR A 90 -20.00 14.42 2.11
C THR A 90 -20.80 15.69 1.84
N SER A 91 -21.77 16.00 2.71
CA SER A 91 -22.59 17.22 2.60
C SER A 91 -21.72 18.49 2.49
N GLY A 92 -22.05 19.32 1.51
CA GLY A 92 -21.35 20.55 1.18
C GLY A 92 -20.16 20.40 0.24
N ASP A 93 -19.83 19.19 -0.20
CA ASP A 93 -18.79 18.98 -1.21
C ASP A 93 -19.26 19.48 -2.58
N VAL A 94 -18.36 20.12 -3.32
CA VAL A 94 -18.55 20.50 -4.73
C VAL A 94 -18.11 19.34 -5.60
N VAL A 95 -18.98 18.87 -6.47
CA VAL A 95 -18.81 17.65 -7.24
C VAL A 95 -19.09 17.86 -8.73
N LEU A 96 -18.45 17.05 -9.57
CA LEU A 96 -18.77 16.95 -10.98
C LEU A 96 -19.78 15.82 -11.20
N VAL A 97 -20.94 16.16 -11.73
CA VAL A 97 -22.03 15.21 -11.98
C VAL A 97 -22.26 15.05 -13.47
N MET A 98 -22.36 13.80 -13.92
CA MET A 98 -22.89 13.49 -15.25
C MET A 98 -24.40 13.32 -15.17
N ARG A 99 -25.12 14.12 -15.94
CA ARG A 99 -26.57 14.00 -16.12
C ARG A 99 -26.88 13.21 -17.36
N HIS A 100 -27.53 12.06 -17.20
CA HIS A 100 -28.08 11.29 -18.30
C HIS A 100 -29.58 11.58 -18.47
N SER A 101 -30.07 11.54 -19.70
CA SER A 101 -31.48 11.77 -20.04
C SER A 101 -32.45 10.73 -19.47
N GLY A 102 -31.93 9.59 -18.97
CA GLY A 102 -32.69 8.49 -18.37
C GLY A 102 -32.84 8.54 -16.84
N ALA A 103 -32.74 9.72 -16.20
CA ALA A 103 -32.85 9.94 -14.75
C ALA A 103 -31.78 9.26 -13.87
N VAL A 104 -30.76 8.63 -14.48
CA VAL A 104 -29.59 8.11 -13.76
C VAL A 104 -28.48 9.16 -13.83
N HIS A 105 -28.09 9.68 -12.68
CA HIS A 105 -27.00 10.65 -12.57
C HIS A 105 -25.83 10.03 -11.82
N TYR A 106 -24.60 10.43 -12.16
CA TYR A 106 -23.40 9.92 -11.51
C TYR A 106 -22.50 11.04 -11.02
N VAL A 107 -22.11 10.98 -9.75
CA VAL A 107 -20.99 11.76 -9.21
C VAL A 107 -19.71 11.14 -9.76
N LEU A 108 -19.01 11.86 -10.63
CA LEU A 108 -17.77 11.41 -11.27
C LEU A 108 -16.54 11.75 -10.45
N ASN A 109 -16.51 12.95 -9.86
CA ASN A 109 -15.37 13.43 -9.09
C ASN A 109 -15.83 14.43 -8.03
N ILE A 110 -15.05 14.53 -6.95
CA ILE A 110 -15.19 15.61 -5.97
C ILE A 110 -14.16 16.68 -6.33
N LEU A 111 -14.67 17.84 -6.73
CA LEU A 111 -13.86 18.98 -7.14
C LEU A 111 -13.30 19.70 -5.92
N GLU A 112 -14.16 19.92 -4.93
CA GLU A 112 -13.80 20.55 -3.66
C GLU A 112 -14.53 19.87 -2.52
N LYS A 113 -13.81 19.61 -1.44
CA LYS A 113 -14.39 19.04 -0.22
C LYS A 113 -14.55 20.15 0.80
N LYS A 114 -15.69 20.16 1.49
CA LYS A 114 -15.95 21.14 2.56
C LYS A 114 -15.06 20.90 3.78
N GLU A 115 -14.90 19.64 4.16
CA GLU A 115 -14.06 19.24 5.28
C GLU A 115 -12.64 18.93 4.82
N THR A 116 -11.70 18.82 5.76
CA THR A 116 -10.29 18.48 5.46
C THR A 116 -10.06 16.96 5.36
N ALA A 117 -10.90 16.16 6.01
CA ALA A 117 -10.77 14.70 5.99
C ALA A 117 -11.03 14.13 4.59
N ARG A 118 -10.22 13.14 4.20
CA ARG A 118 -10.36 12.41 2.93
C ARG A 118 -10.42 10.92 3.26
N ALA A 119 -11.39 10.23 2.67
CA ALA A 119 -11.56 8.80 2.83
C ALA A 119 -11.72 8.17 1.44
N LEU A 120 -10.99 7.09 1.21
CA LEU A 120 -11.18 6.17 0.10
C LEU A 120 -11.92 4.95 0.67
N ARG A 121 -13.14 4.70 0.19
CA ARG A 121 -13.98 3.60 0.69
C ARG A 121 -14.47 2.71 -0.45
N PHE A 122 -14.08 1.44 -0.36
CA PHE A 122 -14.44 0.39 -1.29
C PHE A 122 -15.34 -0.61 -0.56
N PRO A 123 -16.56 -0.88 -1.07
CA PRO A 123 -17.50 -1.80 -0.42
C PRO A 123 -17.13 -3.27 -0.57
N GLY A 124 -16.21 -3.60 -1.49
CA GLY A 124 -15.73 -4.96 -1.74
C GLY A 124 -14.21 -5.01 -1.79
N ASP A 125 -13.70 -6.03 -2.49
CA ASP A 125 -12.26 -6.26 -2.62
C ASP A 125 -11.56 -5.13 -3.38
N LEU A 126 -10.33 -4.81 -2.94
CA LEU A 126 -9.45 -3.85 -3.58
C LEU A 126 -8.08 -4.49 -3.81
N GLU A 127 -7.60 -4.43 -5.04
CA GLU A 127 -6.25 -4.80 -5.41
C GLU A 127 -5.46 -3.55 -5.85
N LEU A 128 -4.26 -3.37 -5.29
CA LEU A 128 -3.32 -2.34 -5.70
C LEU A 128 -2.10 -3.01 -6.33
N ASP A 129 -2.10 -3.11 -7.66
CA ASP A 129 -0.98 -3.68 -8.42
C ASP A 129 -0.04 -2.57 -8.95
N VAL A 130 1.25 -2.71 -8.65
CA VAL A 130 2.34 -1.84 -9.13
C VAL A 130 3.47 -2.70 -9.69
N SER A 131 3.14 -3.58 -10.63
CA SER A 131 4.03 -4.61 -11.19
C SER A 131 5.31 -4.12 -11.88
N GLN A 132 5.35 -2.88 -12.34
CA GLN A 132 6.50 -2.32 -13.08
C GLN A 132 7.12 -1.08 -12.40
N GLY A 133 6.81 -0.84 -11.12
CA GLY A 133 7.19 0.40 -10.46
C GLY A 133 7.37 0.28 -8.96
N ARG A 134 7.43 1.45 -8.31
CA ARG A 134 7.56 1.58 -6.86
C ARG A 134 6.29 2.15 -6.26
N CYS A 135 5.72 1.46 -5.29
CA CYS A 135 4.69 2.01 -4.40
C CYS A 135 5.35 2.60 -3.15
N ALA A 136 5.00 3.83 -2.78
CA ALA A 136 5.49 4.47 -1.57
C ALA A 136 4.33 5.16 -0.83
N LEU A 137 4.20 4.88 0.47
CA LEU A 137 3.21 5.50 1.35
C LEU A 137 3.95 6.39 2.35
N HIS A 138 3.62 7.68 2.35
CA HIS A 138 4.22 8.67 3.25
C HIS A 138 3.15 9.29 4.12
N ALA A 139 3.31 9.20 5.43
CA ALA A 139 2.39 9.78 6.39
C ALA A 139 3.11 10.15 7.68
N ARG A 140 2.56 11.09 8.43
CA ARG A 140 3.00 11.38 9.81
C ARG A 140 2.74 10.20 10.74
N SER A 141 1.66 9.47 10.49
CA SER A 141 1.23 8.27 11.20
C SER A 141 0.60 7.33 10.18
N LEU A 142 0.95 6.04 10.26
CA LEU A 142 0.48 5.00 9.36
C LEU A 142 -0.02 3.81 10.19
N ASP A 143 -1.31 3.51 10.07
CA ASP A 143 -1.93 2.35 10.69
C ASP A 143 -2.32 1.34 9.60
N LEU A 144 -1.79 0.11 9.70
CA LEU A 144 -2.12 -1.01 8.82
C LEU A 144 -2.81 -2.09 9.65
N THR A 145 -4.12 -2.28 9.44
CA THR A 145 -4.94 -3.19 10.24
C THR A 145 -5.68 -4.18 9.35
N GLY A 146 -5.44 -5.47 9.57
CA GLY A 146 -6.26 -6.56 9.04
C GLY A 146 -7.06 -7.21 10.17
N ARG A 147 -8.38 -7.38 9.99
CA ARG A 147 -9.24 -7.97 11.03
C ARG A 147 -8.98 -9.47 11.23
N GLU A 148 -8.75 -10.19 10.13
CA GLU A 148 -8.55 -11.64 10.15
C GLU A 148 -7.09 -12.01 9.87
N LYS A 149 -6.49 -11.41 8.85
CA LYS A 149 -5.12 -11.69 8.44
C LYS A 149 -4.44 -10.44 7.89
N ALA A 150 -3.15 -10.30 8.19
CA ALA A 150 -2.24 -9.38 7.53
C ALA A 150 -0.99 -10.15 7.11
N MET A 151 -0.48 -9.90 5.91
CA MET A 151 0.66 -10.61 5.35
C MET A 151 1.59 -9.61 4.66
N VAL A 152 2.88 -9.68 5.00
CA VAL A 152 3.94 -8.89 4.37
C VAL A 152 4.96 -9.89 3.84
N CYS A 153 5.13 -9.92 2.52
CA CYS A 153 6.02 -10.84 1.82
C CYS A 153 6.92 -10.06 0.87
N GLY A 154 8.15 -10.53 0.74
CA GLY A 154 9.17 -9.97 -0.15
C GLY A 154 10.46 -10.73 0.02
N GLU A 155 11.41 -10.55 -0.90
CA GLU A 155 12.76 -11.10 -0.75
C GLU A 155 13.47 -10.47 0.46
N GLU A 156 13.22 -9.18 0.70
CA GLU A 156 13.70 -8.43 1.86
C GLU A 156 12.55 -7.66 2.50
N VAL A 157 12.41 -7.79 3.83
CA VAL A 157 11.46 -7.01 4.64
C VAL A 157 12.21 -6.37 5.80
N THR A 158 12.22 -5.04 5.82
CA THR A 158 12.93 -4.25 6.85
C THR A 158 11.93 -3.43 7.66
N LEU A 159 11.93 -3.62 8.98
CA LEU A 159 11.17 -2.83 9.95
C LEU A 159 12.16 -2.07 10.83
N ALA A 160 12.19 -0.75 10.71
CA ALA A 160 13.10 0.11 11.47
C ALA A 160 12.32 1.12 12.31
N GLY A 161 12.71 1.25 13.58
CA GLY A 161 12.09 2.18 14.52
C GLY A 161 12.87 2.24 15.83
N LYS A 162 12.60 3.25 16.66
CA LYS A 162 13.21 3.37 17.99
C LYS A 162 12.64 2.36 18.99
N GLU A 163 11.35 2.05 18.85
CA GLU A 163 10.62 1.11 19.69
C GLU A 163 9.72 0.24 18.81
N GLY A 164 9.69 -1.07 19.10
CA GLY A 164 8.83 -2.04 18.42
C GLY A 164 8.18 -2.96 19.44
N ARG A 165 6.89 -3.29 19.23
CA ARG A 165 6.16 -4.24 20.05
C ARG A 165 5.51 -5.27 19.15
N LEU A 166 5.84 -6.54 19.38
CA LEU A 166 5.24 -7.68 18.70
C LEU A 166 4.52 -8.53 19.74
N ARG A 167 3.25 -8.87 19.47
CA ARG A 167 2.42 -9.69 20.34
C ARG A 167 1.81 -10.80 19.52
N PHE A 168 2.19 -12.03 19.84
CA PHE A 168 1.71 -13.22 19.16
C PHE A 168 1.42 -14.30 20.21
N ALA A 169 0.32 -15.04 20.05
CA ALA A 169 0.08 -16.25 20.84
C ALA A 169 1.07 -17.36 20.46
N ARG A 170 1.49 -17.39 19.19
CA ARG A 170 2.49 -18.31 18.64
C ARG A 170 3.34 -17.57 17.61
N LEU A 171 4.65 -17.73 17.70
CA LEU A 171 5.63 -17.15 16.78
C LEU A 171 6.58 -18.27 16.31
N ASP A 172 6.58 -18.56 15.02
CA ASP A 172 7.51 -19.50 14.39
C ASP A 172 8.54 -18.69 13.58
N VAL A 173 9.83 -18.85 13.89
CA VAL A 173 10.94 -18.16 13.20
C VAL A 173 11.93 -19.19 12.70
N LEU A 174 12.15 -19.22 11.39
CA LEU A 174 13.22 -20.00 10.77
C LEU A 174 14.29 -19.04 10.27
N ALA A 175 15.45 -19.02 10.92
CA ALA A 175 16.56 -18.16 10.55
C ALA A 175 17.87 -18.97 10.53
N LYS A 176 18.75 -18.69 9.55
CA LYS A 176 20.11 -19.24 9.54
C LYS A 176 20.99 -18.58 10.63
N THR A 177 20.82 -17.28 10.80
CA THR A 177 21.55 -16.47 11.79
C THR A 177 20.58 -15.51 12.45
N LEU A 178 20.69 -15.34 13.76
CA LEU A 178 19.98 -14.34 14.53
C LEU A 178 21.01 -13.54 15.33
N GLU A 179 21.14 -12.25 15.02
CA GLU A 179 21.95 -11.32 15.80
C GLU A 179 21.03 -10.41 16.62
N ALA A 180 21.11 -10.52 17.95
CA ALA A 180 20.37 -9.66 18.86
C ALA A 180 21.35 -8.94 19.80
N ARG A 181 21.33 -7.61 19.77
CA ARG A 181 22.10 -6.76 20.70
C ARG A 181 21.14 -6.15 21.72
N MET A 182 21.00 -6.80 22.87
CA MET A 182 20.13 -6.34 23.95
C MET A 182 20.97 -5.64 25.02
N GLN A 183 20.65 -4.38 25.33
CA GLN A 183 21.37 -3.59 26.35
C GLN A 183 20.89 -3.86 27.78
N SER A 184 19.64 -4.27 27.96
CA SER A 184 19.07 -4.68 29.24
C SER A 184 17.86 -5.59 29.02
N VAL A 185 17.76 -6.64 29.83
CA VAL A 185 16.57 -7.48 29.93
C VAL A 185 16.00 -7.27 31.32
N HIS A 186 15.10 -6.28 31.47
CA HIS A 186 14.36 -6.12 32.72
C HIS A 186 13.15 -7.06 32.70
N ALA A 187 13.36 -8.31 33.12
CA ALA A 187 12.29 -9.27 33.34
C ALA A 187 11.63 -9.03 34.71
N LEU A 188 10.85 -7.96 34.84
CA LEU A 188 10.02 -7.70 36.03
C LEU A 188 8.55 -7.90 35.65
N GLY A 189 7.96 -9.01 36.10
CA GLY A 189 6.51 -9.17 36.11
C GLY A 189 6.04 -10.61 35.95
N GLN A 190 6.46 -11.29 34.90
CA GLN A 190 6.12 -12.69 34.64
C GLN A 190 7.26 -13.22 33.81
N THR A 191 8.12 -14.02 34.45
CA THR A 191 8.80 -15.13 33.82
C THR A 191 9.13 -14.91 32.34
N VAL A 192 10.31 -14.36 32.04
CA VAL A 192 11.00 -14.72 30.79
C VAL A 192 11.44 -16.18 30.95
N ARG A 193 10.48 -17.09 31.04
CA ARG A 193 10.69 -18.46 30.60
C ARG A 193 10.83 -18.26 29.11
N PHE A 194 12.04 -18.43 28.61
CA PHE A 194 12.13 -19.24 27.42
C PHE A 194 11.30 -20.49 27.71
N ALA A 195 10.02 -20.50 27.31
CA ALA A 195 9.29 -21.73 27.08
C ALA A 195 9.91 -22.32 25.81
N ALA A 196 11.19 -22.69 25.95
CA ALA A 196 11.93 -23.56 25.10
C ALA A 196 11.35 -24.96 25.28
N ALA A 197 10.06 -25.15 24.99
CA ALA A 197 9.57 -26.50 24.76
C ALA A 197 10.29 -27.10 23.53
N HIS A 198 10.87 -26.24 22.67
CA HIS A 198 11.76 -26.68 21.60
C HIS A 198 12.71 -25.58 21.06
N LEU A 199 13.35 -24.78 21.93
CA LEU A 199 14.54 -24.03 21.47
C LEU A 199 15.76 -24.94 21.59
N THR A 200 15.89 -25.87 20.65
CA THR A 200 17.17 -26.53 20.37
C THR A 200 18.06 -25.54 19.62
N SER A 201 18.58 -24.53 20.31
CA SER A 201 19.67 -23.72 19.74
C SER A 201 20.93 -24.60 19.77
N ARG A 202 21.30 -25.19 18.63
CA ARG A 202 22.63 -25.77 18.44
C ARG A 202 23.63 -24.63 18.30
N LEU A 203 24.04 -24.06 19.43
CA LEU A 203 25.11 -23.08 19.47
C LEU A 203 26.43 -23.83 19.29
N GLY A 204 27.13 -23.61 18.18
CA GLY A 204 28.43 -24.25 17.92
C GLY A 204 29.52 -23.84 18.93
N ARG A 205 29.41 -22.64 19.52
CA ARG A 205 30.28 -22.20 20.63
C ARG A 205 29.59 -21.11 21.44
N ALA A 206 29.50 -21.29 22.76
CA ALA A 206 29.08 -20.26 23.71
C ALA A 206 30.25 -19.93 24.64
N LEU A 207 30.67 -18.66 24.68
CA LEU A 207 31.68 -18.16 25.62
C LEU A 207 30.98 -17.23 26.62
N ARG A 208 31.03 -17.57 27.90
CA ARG A 208 30.49 -16.77 28.99
C ARG A 208 31.64 -16.18 29.80
N LEU A 209 31.75 -14.86 29.83
CA LEU A 209 32.75 -14.10 30.58
C LEU A 209 32.01 -13.26 31.62
N THR A 210 32.07 -13.65 32.89
CA THR A 210 31.37 -12.99 34.00
C THR A 210 32.34 -12.73 35.15
N GLY A 211 32.11 -11.65 35.92
CA GLY A 211 32.91 -11.37 37.11
C GLY A 211 32.51 -12.21 38.32
N PHE A 212 31.21 -12.47 38.49
CA PHE A 212 30.65 -13.31 39.54
C PHE A 212 29.37 -13.99 39.02
N GLU A 213 29.16 -15.24 39.41
CA GLU A 213 28.03 -16.05 38.97
C GLU A 213 27.54 -16.96 40.09
N LEU A 214 26.24 -16.89 40.40
CA LEU A 214 25.57 -17.75 41.38
C LEU A 214 24.46 -18.52 40.68
N HIS A 215 24.55 -19.85 40.69
CA HIS A 215 23.52 -20.75 40.19
C HIS A 215 22.64 -21.23 41.33
N ARG A 216 21.33 -20.99 41.24
CA ARG A 216 20.33 -21.55 42.16
C ARG A 216 19.22 -22.20 41.34
N ALA A 217 19.13 -23.52 41.44
CA ALA A 217 18.13 -24.31 40.74
C ALA A 217 17.69 -25.49 41.62
N GLU A 218 16.50 -26.02 41.34
CA GLU A 218 16.02 -27.27 41.94
C GLU A 218 16.80 -28.48 41.43
N THR A 219 17.19 -28.47 40.14
CA THR A 219 18.03 -29.50 39.53
C THR A 219 18.93 -28.87 38.47
N ILE A 220 20.19 -29.30 38.44
CA ILE A 220 21.16 -28.96 37.39
C ILE A 220 21.66 -30.27 36.80
N ARG A 221 21.56 -30.42 35.47
CA ARG A 221 22.13 -31.53 34.72
C ARG A 221 23.03 -30.98 33.63
N THR A 222 24.28 -31.42 33.62
CA THR A 222 25.26 -31.05 32.61
C THR A 222 25.62 -32.32 31.84
N GLU A 223 25.39 -32.31 30.53
CA GLU A 223 25.70 -33.42 29.64
C GLU A 223 26.74 -32.94 28.62
N VAL A 224 27.82 -33.69 28.48
CA VAL A 224 28.97 -33.31 27.66
C VAL A 224 29.38 -34.51 26.81
N GLU A 225 29.49 -34.32 25.49
CA GLU A 225 29.80 -35.41 24.55
C GLU A 225 31.27 -35.86 24.62
N GLU A 226 32.21 -34.93 24.83
CA GLU A 226 33.65 -35.24 24.78
C GLU A 226 34.38 -34.99 26.11
N ARG A 227 34.50 -33.73 26.54
CA ARG A 227 35.33 -33.35 27.69
C ARG A 227 34.70 -32.26 28.53
N PHE A 228 34.50 -32.56 29.80
CA PHE A 228 34.14 -31.57 30.82
C PHE A 228 35.38 -31.20 31.64
N THR A 229 35.75 -29.92 31.65
CA THR A 229 36.88 -29.40 32.43
C THR A 229 36.42 -28.24 33.30
N VAL A 230 36.74 -28.31 34.59
CA VAL A 230 36.56 -27.20 35.54
C VAL A 230 37.94 -26.79 36.04
N GLN A 231 38.27 -25.51 35.93
CA GLN A 231 39.50 -24.95 36.48
C GLN A 231 39.14 -23.85 37.48
N ALA A 232 39.63 -23.99 38.71
CA ALA A 232 39.38 -23.06 39.80
C ALA A 232 40.61 -22.95 40.71
N GLY A 233 40.75 -21.85 41.43
CA GLY A 233 41.75 -21.73 42.49
C GLY A 233 41.42 -22.60 43.70
N GLN A 234 40.13 -22.69 44.04
CA GLN A 234 39.56 -23.60 45.04
C GLN A 234 38.19 -24.08 44.54
N ALA A 235 37.85 -25.34 44.80
CA ALA A 235 36.56 -25.93 44.46
C ALA A 235 36.03 -26.75 45.64
N ASP A 236 34.80 -26.46 46.07
CA ASP A 236 34.08 -27.20 47.10
C ASP A 236 32.86 -27.88 46.48
N ILE A 237 32.74 -29.20 46.63
CA ILE A 237 31.56 -29.98 46.23
C ILE A 237 30.88 -30.46 47.49
N LEU A 238 29.75 -29.85 47.83
CA LEU A 238 29.00 -30.13 49.05
C LEU A 238 27.64 -30.74 48.70
N ALA A 239 27.36 -31.92 49.22
CA ALA A 239 26.06 -32.58 49.12
C ALA A 239 25.49 -32.89 50.51
N ARG A 240 24.16 -32.90 50.62
CA ARG A 240 23.48 -33.28 51.86
C ARG A 240 23.36 -34.80 52.03
N GLU A 241 23.17 -35.50 50.93
CA GLU A 241 22.88 -36.94 50.92
C GLU A 241 24.06 -37.70 50.31
N ASP A 242 24.30 -37.55 49.01
CA ASP A 242 25.33 -38.30 48.30
C ASP A 242 26.11 -37.47 47.26
N VAL A 243 27.34 -37.90 47.00
CA VAL A 243 28.12 -37.52 45.83
C VAL A 243 28.54 -38.82 45.15
N THR A 244 28.10 -38.99 43.89
CA THR A 244 28.50 -40.13 43.07
C THR A 244 29.45 -39.67 41.98
N VAL A 245 30.62 -40.30 41.90
CA VAL A 245 31.60 -40.11 40.83
C VAL A 245 31.88 -41.47 40.21
N ASP A 246 31.60 -41.59 38.92
CA ASP A 246 31.80 -42.82 38.14
C ASP A 246 32.60 -42.51 36.88
N GLY A 247 33.40 -43.47 36.46
CA GLY A 247 34.27 -43.37 35.29
C GLY A 247 35.22 -44.54 35.19
N GLU A 248 35.70 -44.83 33.97
CA GLU A 248 36.63 -45.93 33.72
C GLU A 248 37.92 -45.81 34.54
N LYS A 249 38.36 -44.56 34.82
CA LYS A 249 39.52 -44.24 35.64
C LYS A 249 39.26 -42.98 36.45
N ILE A 250 39.53 -43.07 37.75
CA ILE A 250 39.45 -41.94 38.68
C ILE A 250 40.84 -41.72 39.27
N HIS A 251 41.40 -40.53 39.04
CA HIS A 251 42.65 -40.08 39.65
C HIS A 251 42.31 -39.02 40.70
N LEU A 252 42.60 -39.33 41.96
CA LEU A 252 42.50 -38.40 43.09
C LEU A 252 43.90 -38.20 43.66
N GLY A 253 44.31 -36.94 43.83
CA GLY A 253 45.63 -36.56 44.30
C GLY A 253 45.57 -35.30 45.14
#